data_AF-A0A0U1DGR9-F1
#
_entry.id   AF-A0A0U1DGR9-F1
#
_cell.length_a   1.000
_cell.length_b   1.000
_cell.length_c   1.000
_cell.angle_alpha   90.00
_cell.angle_beta   90.00
_cell.angle_gamma   90.00
#
_symmetry.space_group_name_H-M   'P 1'
#
loop_
_entity.id
_entity.type
_entity.pdbx_description
1 polymer ?
#
loop_
_entity_poly.entity_id
_entity_poly.type
_entity_poly.pdbx_seq_one_letter_code
_entity_poly.pdbx_strand_id
1 'polypeptide(L)'
;MGVKQEQARLEVSRHACKLFWERGVAGTSGDDIAAAAGLSTRTIWRYFRAKESCVEPVLAKSADRFIAILNRWPHDLSLAEHLAADGISHPMSPQDVEDEISAMRIATMTPSEPALRTSYLMVHDRMEQGFIPVIADRLGLPKDDLTVRLCGAAVTGAFRVVDEDVSTAVIVEGKKVTEEQALSLIDRAIRDATNGRLGGPAKPQ
;
A
#
# COMPACT_ATOMS: atom_id res chain seq x y z
N MET A 1 -23.34 2.46 8.13
CA MET A 1 -23.60 1.86 6.79
C MET A 1 -22.31 1.60 6.00
N GLY A 2 -21.28 2.46 6.11
CA GLY A 2 -20.03 2.32 5.35
C GLY A 2 -19.15 1.09 5.65
N VAL A 3 -19.03 0.66 6.91
CA VAL A 3 -18.14 -0.47 7.29
C VAL A 3 -18.53 -1.79 6.61
N LYS A 4 -19.83 -2.10 6.51
CA LYS A 4 -20.31 -3.31 5.82
C LYS A 4 -20.03 -3.26 4.32
N GLN A 5 -20.08 -2.07 3.72
CA GLN A 5 -19.81 -1.87 2.31
C GLN A 5 -18.30 -1.99 2.02
N GLU A 6 -17.45 -1.45 2.89
CA GLU A 6 -15.99 -1.59 2.76
C GLU A 6 -15.53 -3.03 2.89
N GLN A 7 -16.09 -3.77 3.85
CA GLN A 7 -15.80 -5.20 3.98
C GLN A 7 -16.20 -5.97 2.71
N ALA A 8 -17.39 -5.70 2.16
CA ALA A 8 -17.83 -6.34 0.93
C ALA A 8 -16.92 -6.01 -0.27
N ARG A 9 -16.42 -4.77 -0.37
CA ARG A 9 -15.43 -4.37 -1.39
C ARG A 9 -14.12 -5.13 -1.22
N LEU A 10 -13.65 -5.28 0.01
CA LEU A 10 -12.42 -6.01 0.31
C LEU A 10 -12.54 -7.51 -0.03
N GLU A 11 -13.66 -8.16 0.28
CA GLU A 11 -13.85 -9.57 -0.11
C GLU A 11 -13.85 -9.75 -1.63
N VAL A 12 -14.55 -8.88 -2.36
CA VAL A 12 -14.52 -8.88 -3.84
C VAL A 12 -13.08 -8.68 -4.34
N SER A 13 -12.33 -7.79 -3.70
CA SER A 13 -10.96 -7.49 -4.06
C SER A 13 -10.03 -8.69 -3.92
N ARG A 14 -10.15 -9.44 -2.82
CA ARG A 14 -9.39 -10.69 -2.61
C ARG A 14 -9.65 -11.70 -3.71
N HIS A 15 -10.91 -11.90 -4.10
CA HIS A 15 -11.27 -12.77 -5.21
C HIS A 15 -10.69 -12.30 -6.55
N ALA A 16 -10.78 -11.00 -6.84
CA ALA A 16 -10.21 -10.42 -8.05
C ALA A 16 -8.69 -10.57 -8.11
N CYS A 17 -7.98 -10.27 -7.03
CA CYS A 17 -6.52 -10.43 -6.93
C CYS A 17 -6.10 -11.87 -7.16
N LYS A 18 -6.81 -12.83 -6.55
CA LYS A 18 -6.56 -14.26 -6.75
C LYS A 18 -6.75 -14.68 -8.21
N LEU A 19 -7.86 -14.29 -8.83
CA LEU A 19 -8.15 -14.63 -10.23
C LEU A 19 -7.15 -14.00 -11.20
N PHE A 20 -6.80 -12.73 -11.01
CA PHE A 20 -5.79 -12.05 -11.81
C PHE A 20 -4.44 -12.74 -11.70
N TRP A 21 -4.03 -13.16 -10.50
CA TRP A 21 -2.79 -13.90 -10.32
C TRP A 21 -2.83 -15.28 -11.01
N GLU A 22 -3.95 -16.01 -10.90
CA GLU A 22 -4.07 -17.37 -11.44
C GLU A 22 -4.26 -17.42 -12.97
N ARG A 23 -4.96 -16.44 -13.55
CA ARG A 23 -5.44 -16.48 -14.95
C ARG A 23 -4.96 -15.31 -15.79
N GLY A 24 -4.27 -14.34 -15.20
CA GLY A 24 -3.98 -13.05 -15.82
C GLY A 24 -5.20 -12.11 -15.84
N VAL A 25 -4.95 -10.83 -16.07
CA VAL A 25 -6.02 -9.81 -16.14
C VAL A 25 -6.91 -10.06 -17.35
N ALA A 26 -6.33 -10.34 -18.52
CA ALA A 26 -7.06 -10.62 -19.75
C ALA A 26 -7.96 -11.87 -19.64
N GLY A 27 -7.49 -12.92 -18.96
CA GLY A 27 -8.22 -14.18 -18.77
C GLY A 27 -9.30 -14.14 -17.67
N THR A 28 -9.51 -12.98 -17.04
CA THR A 28 -10.48 -12.81 -15.97
C THR A 28 -11.55 -11.79 -16.37
N SER A 29 -12.81 -12.20 -16.34
CA SER A 29 -13.97 -11.33 -16.59
C SER A 29 -14.59 -10.79 -15.30
N GLY A 30 -15.43 -9.76 -15.42
CA GLY A 30 -16.21 -9.29 -14.27
C GLY A 30 -17.22 -10.32 -13.76
N ASP A 31 -17.73 -11.19 -14.65
CA ASP A 31 -18.64 -12.27 -14.29
C ASP A 31 -17.92 -13.35 -13.46
N ASP A 32 -16.66 -13.66 -13.79
CA ASP A 32 -15.83 -14.58 -12.99
C ASP A 32 -15.64 -14.05 -11.56
N ILE A 33 -15.33 -12.75 -11.43
CA ILE A 33 -15.15 -12.10 -10.13
C ILE A 33 -16.46 -12.09 -9.36
N ALA A 34 -17.58 -11.78 -10.02
CA ALA A 34 -18.91 -11.77 -9.41
C ALA A 34 -19.29 -13.17 -8.89
N ALA A 35 -19.10 -14.20 -9.71
CA ALA A 35 -19.35 -15.59 -9.35
C ALA A 35 -18.48 -16.04 -8.17
N ALA A 36 -17.18 -15.71 -8.18
CA ALA A 36 -16.27 -16.05 -7.09
C ALA A 36 -16.66 -15.38 -5.76
N ALA A 37 -17.17 -14.14 -5.81
CA ALA A 37 -17.63 -13.40 -4.64
C ALA A 37 -19.09 -13.71 -4.22
N GLY A 38 -19.81 -14.57 -4.95
CA GLY A 38 -21.22 -14.86 -4.70
C GLY A 38 -22.16 -13.66 -4.92
N LEU A 39 -21.79 -12.75 -5.85
CA LEU A 39 -22.53 -11.53 -6.16
C LEU A 39 -22.98 -11.52 -7.63
N SER A 40 -23.95 -10.66 -7.95
CA SER A 40 -24.26 -10.34 -9.35
C SER A 40 -23.24 -9.36 -9.92
N THR A 41 -22.99 -9.43 -11.23
CA THR A 41 -22.11 -8.47 -11.93
C THR A 41 -22.60 -7.03 -11.77
N ARG A 42 -23.93 -6.83 -11.76
CA ARG A 42 -24.55 -5.52 -11.45
C ARG A 42 -24.16 -5.00 -10.07
N THR A 43 -24.02 -5.88 -9.08
CA THR A 43 -23.56 -5.51 -7.73
C THR A 43 -22.09 -5.10 -7.75
N ILE A 44 -21.23 -5.83 -8.46
CA ILE A 44 -19.80 -5.51 -8.60
C ILE A 44 -19.62 -4.12 -9.23
N TRP A 45 -20.32 -3.84 -10.34
CA TRP A 45 -20.21 -2.54 -11.03
C TRP A 45 -20.82 -1.37 -10.27
N ARG A 46 -21.62 -1.61 -9.23
CA ARG A 46 -22.01 -0.55 -8.29
C ARG A 46 -20.85 -0.14 -7.37
N TYR A 47 -19.88 -1.03 -7.14
CA TYR A 47 -18.73 -0.78 -6.27
C TYR A 47 -17.48 -0.35 -7.04
N PHE A 48 -17.29 -0.90 -8.24
CA PHE A 48 -16.05 -0.80 -9.00
C PHE A 48 -16.30 -0.21 -10.38
N ARG A 49 -15.37 0.62 -10.85
CA ARG A 49 -15.46 1.30 -12.15
C ARG A 49 -15.11 0.37 -13.33
N ALA A 50 -14.28 -0.62 -13.07
CA ALA A 50 -13.79 -1.61 -14.02
C ALA A 50 -13.27 -2.84 -13.26
N LYS A 51 -13.02 -3.95 -13.94
CA LYS A 51 -12.50 -5.17 -13.28
C LYS A 51 -11.14 -4.92 -12.61
N GLU A 52 -10.30 -4.08 -13.22
CA GLU A 52 -8.96 -3.77 -12.70
C GLU A 52 -9.06 -2.97 -11.40
N SER A 53 -10.06 -2.09 -11.26
CA SER A 53 -10.29 -1.36 -10.01
C SER A 53 -10.71 -2.26 -8.84
N CYS A 54 -11.05 -3.53 -9.09
CA CYS A 54 -11.34 -4.48 -8.02
C CYS A 54 -10.12 -4.76 -7.16
N VAL A 55 -8.87 -4.52 -7.60
CA VAL A 55 -7.68 -4.74 -6.74
C VAL A 55 -7.45 -3.62 -5.72
N GLU A 56 -8.08 -2.47 -5.92
CA GLU A 56 -7.81 -1.27 -5.11
C GLU A 56 -8.02 -1.47 -3.61
N PRO A 57 -9.08 -2.15 -3.13
CA PRO A 57 -9.25 -2.36 -1.69
C PRO A 57 -8.11 -3.15 -1.02
N VAL A 58 -7.58 -4.21 -1.67
CA VAL A 58 -6.42 -4.95 -1.12
C VAL A 58 -5.17 -4.07 -1.10
N LEU A 59 -4.90 -3.34 -2.20
CA LEU A 59 -3.76 -2.41 -2.24
C LEU A 59 -3.90 -1.29 -1.20
N ALA A 60 -5.10 -0.71 -1.09
CA ALA A 60 -5.40 0.35 -0.13
C ALA A 60 -5.27 -0.15 1.30
N LYS A 61 -5.61 -1.40 1.58
CA LYS A 61 -5.41 -1.99 2.91
C LYS A 61 -3.92 -2.09 3.29
N SER A 62 -3.03 -2.44 2.35
CA SER A 62 -1.59 -2.40 2.59
C SER A 62 -1.11 -0.97 2.86
N ALA A 63 -1.53 -0.01 2.02
CA ALA A 63 -1.20 1.41 2.20
C ALA A 63 -1.71 1.98 3.54
N ASP A 64 -2.97 1.71 3.89
CA ASP A 64 -3.61 2.14 5.14
C ASP A 64 -2.89 1.53 6.36
N ARG A 65 -2.39 0.30 6.25
CA ARG A 65 -1.57 -0.32 7.31
C ARG A 65 -0.28 0.47 7.50
N PHE A 66 0.45 0.77 6.43
CA PHE A 66 1.69 1.55 6.53
C PHE A 66 1.44 2.95 7.10
N ILE A 67 0.37 3.63 6.67
CA ILE A 67 -0.06 4.91 7.24
C ILE A 67 -0.38 4.77 8.74
N ALA A 68 -1.04 3.70 9.16
CA ALA A 68 -1.33 3.44 10.57
C ALA A 68 -0.04 3.27 11.40
N ILE A 69 0.98 2.61 10.86
CA ILE A 69 2.31 2.52 11.48
C ILE A 69 2.88 3.93 11.66
N LEU A 70 2.89 4.73 10.61
CA LEU A 70 3.43 6.10 10.65
C LEU A 70 2.67 7.04 11.60
N ASN A 71 1.35 6.89 11.74
CA ASN A 71 0.55 7.66 12.69
C ASN A 71 0.88 7.36 14.16
N ARG A 72 1.52 6.22 14.45
CA ARG A 72 1.99 5.87 15.79
C ARG A 72 3.44 6.27 16.03
N TRP A 73 4.13 6.89 15.07
CA TRP A 73 5.56 7.16 15.12
C TRP A 73 5.92 8.17 16.23
N PRO A 74 6.62 7.75 17.30
CA PRO A 74 7.06 8.66 18.35
C PRO A 74 8.11 9.64 17.85
N HIS A 75 8.11 10.85 18.41
CA HIS A 75 9.01 11.90 17.91
C HIS A 75 10.49 11.58 18.10
N ASP A 76 10.81 10.94 19.21
CA ASP A 76 12.15 10.61 19.70
C ASP A 76 12.79 9.42 18.99
N LEU A 77 12.03 8.65 18.20
CA LEU A 77 12.55 7.53 17.43
C LEU A 77 12.86 7.93 15.98
N SER A 78 13.91 7.31 15.43
CA SER A 78 14.07 7.21 13.97
C SER A 78 12.96 6.35 13.36
N LEU A 79 12.75 6.49 12.05
CA LEU A 79 11.74 5.68 11.35
C LEU A 79 12.10 4.20 11.43
N ALA A 80 13.36 3.84 11.22
CA ALA A 80 13.82 2.45 11.34
C ALA A 80 13.56 1.85 12.73
N GLU A 81 13.86 2.57 13.81
CA GLU A 81 13.58 2.12 15.19
C GLU A 81 12.08 1.94 15.42
N HIS A 82 11.28 2.89 14.95
CA HIS A 82 9.82 2.82 15.07
C HIS A 82 9.22 1.65 14.30
N LEU A 83 9.62 1.45 13.04
CA LEU A 83 9.14 0.35 12.21
C LEU A 83 9.43 -1.02 12.85
N ALA A 84 10.63 -1.20 13.43
CA ALA A 84 11.00 -2.42 14.13
C ALA A 84 10.19 -2.63 15.43
N ALA A 85 10.01 -1.58 16.23
CA ALA A 85 9.25 -1.65 17.48
C ALA A 85 7.74 -1.87 17.25
N ASP A 86 7.18 -1.25 16.20
CA ASP A 86 5.77 -1.36 15.87
C ASP A 86 5.40 -2.74 15.35
N GLY A 87 6.25 -3.38 14.54
CA GLY A 87 6.01 -4.75 14.05
C GLY A 87 5.92 -5.79 15.18
N ILE A 88 6.67 -5.58 16.28
CA ILE A 88 6.58 -6.41 17.48
C ILE A 88 5.30 -6.14 18.26
N SER A 89 4.92 -4.86 18.37
CA SER A 89 3.78 -4.43 19.19
C SER A 89 2.43 -4.67 18.51
N HIS A 90 2.41 -4.67 17.18
CA HIS A 90 1.21 -4.79 16.35
C HIS A 90 1.43 -5.85 15.25
N PRO A 91 1.59 -7.14 15.62
CA PRO A 91 1.83 -8.19 14.65
C PRO A 91 0.65 -8.35 13.69
N MET A 92 0.95 -8.64 12.43
CA MET A 92 -0.07 -8.89 11.42
C MET A 92 -0.88 -10.15 11.71
N SER A 93 -2.19 -10.09 11.47
CA SER A 93 -3.02 -11.30 11.46
C SER A 93 -2.68 -12.17 10.23
N PRO A 94 -3.01 -13.48 10.25
CA PRO A 94 -2.81 -14.33 9.07
C PRO A 94 -3.50 -13.80 7.80
N GLN A 95 -4.67 -13.18 7.95
CA GLN A 95 -5.38 -12.56 6.82
C GLN A 95 -4.66 -11.31 6.32
N ASP A 96 -4.05 -10.53 7.19
CA ASP A 96 -3.27 -9.35 6.79
C ASP A 96 -2.03 -9.75 6.00
N VAL A 97 -1.38 -10.85 6.38
CA VAL A 97 -0.26 -11.43 5.62
C VAL A 97 -0.71 -11.90 4.24
N GLU A 98 -1.86 -12.57 4.14
CA GLU A 98 -2.41 -13.00 2.85
C GLU A 98 -2.78 -11.81 1.95
N ASP A 99 -3.37 -10.76 2.53
CA ASP A 99 -3.70 -9.52 1.82
C ASP A 99 -2.41 -8.85 1.31
N GLU A 100 -1.33 -8.85 2.09
CA GLU A 100 -0.02 -8.29 1.69
C GLU A 100 0.61 -9.09 0.55
N ILE A 101 0.59 -10.42 0.63
CA ILE A 101 1.07 -11.30 -0.45
C ILE A 101 0.26 -11.06 -1.72
N SER A 102 -1.05 -10.84 -1.60
CA SER A 102 -1.92 -10.51 -2.73
C SER A 102 -1.59 -9.15 -3.33
N ALA A 103 -1.31 -8.14 -2.50
CA ALA A 103 -0.85 -6.83 -2.95
C ALA A 103 0.48 -6.92 -3.72
N MET A 104 1.47 -7.65 -3.20
CA MET A 104 2.75 -7.87 -3.87
C MET A 104 2.57 -8.57 -5.23
N ARG A 105 1.72 -9.60 -5.31
CA ARG A 105 1.40 -10.26 -6.60
C ARG A 105 0.80 -9.30 -7.61
N ILE A 106 -0.10 -8.41 -7.17
CA ILE A 106 -0.66 -7.40 -8.05
C ILE A 106 0.40 -6.40 -8.48
N ALA A 107 1.27 -5.94 -7.57
CA ALA A 107 2.36 -5.02 -7.88
C ALA A 107 3.27 -5.54 -9.00
N THR A 108 3.65 -6.83 -8.97
CA THR A 108 4.50 -7.45 -10.01
C THR A 108 3.85 -7.54 -11.38
N MET A 109 2.52 -7.52 -11.47
CA MET A 109 1.78 -7.54 -12.73
C MET A 109 1.66 -6.15 -13.37
N THR A 110 1.77 -5.07 -12.58
CA THR A 110 1.53 -3.70 -13.07
C THR A 110 2.45 -3.24 -14.21
N PRO A 111 3.73 -3.66 -14.34
CA PRO A 111 4.58 -3.22 -15.45
C PRO A 111 4.10 -3.68 -16.82
N SER A 112 3.45 -4.85 -16.91
CA SER A 112 2.92 -5.42 -18.16
C SER A 112 1.43 -5.15 -18.37
N GLU A 113 0.72 -4.60 -17.38
CA GLU A 113 -0.75 -4.43 -17.39
C GLU A 113 -1.13 -2.94 -17.17
N PRO A 114 -1.25 -2.11 -18.23
CA PRO A 114 -1.49 -0.67 -18.10
C PRO A 114 -2.77 -0.27 -17.33
N ALA A 115 -3.84 -1.05 -17.50
CA ALA A 115 -5.11 -0.80 -16.80
C ALA A 115 -4.99 -1.11 -15.29
N LEU A 116 -4.20 -2.13 -14.93
CA LEU A 116 -3.88 -2.44 -13.54
C LEU A 116 -2.96 -1.38 -12.94
N ARG A 117 -1.96 -0.92 -13.70
CA ARG A 117 -1.06 0.17 -13.31
C ARG A 117 -1.82 1.46 -12.97
N THR A 118 -2.89 1.76 -13.70
CA THR A 118 -3.75 2.92 -13.40
C THR A 118 -4.36 2.81 -11.99
N SER A 119 -4.93 1.65 -11.66
CA SER A 119 -5.55 1.41 -10.34
C SER A 119 -4.51 1.41 -9.22
N TYR A 120 -3.33 0.83 -9.47
CA TYR A 120 -2.21 0.84 -8.54
C TYR A 120 -1.74 2.27 -8.24
N LEU A 121 -1.49 3.10 -9.27
CA LEU A 121 -1.05 4.49 -9.08
C LEU A 121 -2.12 5.36 -8.40
N MET A 122 -3.41 5.10 -8.62
CA MET A 122 -4.49 5.80 -7.90
C MET A 122 -4.47 5.51 -6.39
N VAL A 123 -4.13 4.28 -5.99
CA VAL A 123 -3.98 3.94 -4.57
C VAL A 123 -2.76 4.64 -3.95
N HIS A 124 -1.65 4.71 -4.68
CA HIS A 124 -0.46 5.45 -4.24
C HIS A 124 -0.70 6.97 -4.14
N ASP A 125 -1.47 7.55 -5.06
CA ASP A 125 -1.89 8.96 -4.97
C ASP A 125 -2.73 9.21 -3.70
N ARG A 126 -3.65 8.30 -3.36
CA ARG A 126 -4.40 8.37 -2.10
C ARG A 126 -3.49 8.20 -0.88
N MET A 127 -2.50 7.33 -0.97
CA MET A 127 -1.51 7.11 0.09
C MET A 127 -0.70 8.38 0.39
N GLU A 128 -0.34 9.15 -0.64
CA GLU A 128 0.32 10.45 -0.50
C GLU A 128 -0.45 11.38 0.44
N GLN A 129 -1.77 11.48 0.25
CA GLN A 129 -2.63 12.31 1.11
C GLN A 129 -2.63 11.84 2.56
N GLY A 130 -2.47 10.52 2.79
CA GLY A 130 -2.32 9.93 4.11
C GLY A 130 -0.99 10.27 4.79
N PHE A 131 0.06 10.54 4.03
CA PHE A 131 1.36 10.95 4.57
C PHE A 131 1.44 12.41 5.00
N ILE A 132 0.68 13.30 4.35
CA ILE A 132 0.74 14.74 4.61
C ILE A 132 0.61 15.10 6.10
N PRO A 133 -0.35 14.56 6.88
CA PRO A 133 -0.45 14.87 8.31
C PRO A 133 0.78 14.45 9.11
N VAL A 134 1.33 13.26 8.85
CA VAL A 134 2.51 12.75 9.54
C VAL A 134 3.73 13.61 9.20
N ILE A 135 3.92 13.93 7.93
CA ILE A 135 5.06 14.73 7.47
C ILE A 135 4.98 16.15 8.03
N ALA A 136 3.81 16.77 8.01
CA ALA A 136 3.59 18.10 8.58
C ALA A 136 3.98 18.15 10.06
N ASP A 137 3.52 17.15 10.83
CA ASP A 137 3.81 17.01 12.25
C ASP A 137 5.31 16.81 12.52
N ARG A 138 5.96 15.89 11.78
CA ARG A 138 7.40 15.62 11.86
C ARG A 138 8.28 16.83 11.54
N LEU A 139 7.84 17.69 10.62
CA LEU A 139 8.59 18.87 10.21
C LEU A 139 8.22 20.13 11.01
N GLY A 140 7.15 20.11 11.80
CA GLY A 140 6.63 21.29 12.46
C GLY A 140 6.12 22.36 11.48
N LEU A 141 5.55 21.94 10.35
CA LEU A 141 5.10 22.80 9.27
C LEU A 141 3.59 22.65 9.00
N PRO A 142 2.92 23.67 8.45
CA PRO A 142 1.54 23.55 7.96
C PRO A 142 1.38 22.47 6.88
N LYS A 143 0.23 21.79 6.84
CA LYS A 143 -0.05 20.71 5.87
C LYS A 143 0.00 21.16 4.40
N ASP A 144 -0.28 22.42 4.14
CA ASP A 144 -0.27 23.04 2.81
C ASP A 144 1.11 23.64 2.43
N ASP A 145 2.09 23.59 3.33
CA ASP A 145 3.47 24.02 3.06
C ASP A 145 4.06 23.24 1.88
N LEU A 146 4.76 23.95 0.99
CA LEU A 146 5.38 23.36 -0.19
C LEU A 146 6.35 22.22 0.17
N THR A 147 7.10 22.36 1.27
CA THR A 147 8.04 21.35 1.75
C THR A 147 7.32 20.08 2.16
N VAL A 148 6.19 20.20 2.87
CA VAL A 148 5.38 19.04 3.28
C VAL A 148 4.84 18.31 2.06
N ARG A 149 4.31 19.04 1.08
CA ARG A 149 3.79 18.46 -0.17
C ARG A 149 4.88 17.79 -1.00
N LEU A 150 6.06 18.42 -1.12
CA LEU A 150 7.21 17.84 -1.82
C LEU A 150 7.70 16.56 -1.12
N CYS A 151 7.79 16.57 0.21
CA CYS A 151 8.12 15.38 0.98
C CYS A 151 7.06 14.29 0.82
N GLY A 152 5.76 14.63 0.80
CA GLY A 152 4.68 13.68 0.53
C GLY A 152 4.87 12.94 -0.80
N ALA A 153 5.00 13.69 -1.90
CA ALA A 153 5.23 13.13 -3.22
C ALA A 153 6.53 12.29 -3.29
N ALA A 154 7.61 12.77 -2.66
CA ALA A 154 8.88 12.06 -2.62
C ALA A 154 8.80 10.74 -1.85
N VAL A 155 8.13 10.72 -0.69
CA VAL A 155 7.90 9.52 0.12
C VAL A 155 7.03 8.52 -0.63
N THR A 156 5.95 8.94 -1.28
CA THR A 156 5.12 8.08 -2.12
C THR A 156 5.93 7.45 -3.25
N GLY A 157 6.78 8.24 -3.92
CA GLY A 157 7.67 7.73 -4.96
C GLY A 157 8.69 6.72 -4.44
N ALA A 158 9.33 7.01 -3.30
CA ALA A 158 10.27 6.12 -2.64
C ALA A 158 9.61 4.80 -2.22
N PHE A 159 8.45 4.87 -1.57
CA PHE A 159 7.69 3.70 -1.15
C PHE A 159 7.28 2.83 -2.33
N ARG A 160 6.74 3.44 -3.41
CA ARG A 160 6.35 2.71 -4.61
C ARG A 160 7.52 1.97 -5.26
N VAL A 161 8.71 2.59 -5.35
CA VAL A 161 9.89 1.92 -5.90
C VAL A 161 10.31 0.72 -5.04
N VAL A 162 10.34 0.89 -3.72
CA VAL A 162 10.67 -0.21 -2.81
C VAL A 162 9.62 -1.34 -2.88
N ASP A 163 8.34 -0.99 -2.95
CA ASP A 163 7.24 -1.95 -3.10
C ASP A 163 7.35 -2.77 -4.40
N GLU A 164 7.59 -2.10 -5.53
CA GLU A 164 7.79 -2.74 -6.84
C GLU A 164 9.01 -3.69 -6.84
N ASP A 165 10.14 -3.26 -6.27
CA ASP A 165 11.38 -4.04 -6.21
C ASP A 165 11.26 -5.25 -5.25
N VAL A 166 10.74 -5.02 -4.03
CA VAL A 166 10.54 -6.09 -3.03
C VAL A 166 9.53 -7.10 -3.52
N SER A 167 8.42 -6.65 -4.11
CA SER A 167 7.41 -7.55 -4.71
C SER A 167 8.02 -8.44 -5.78
N THR A 168 8.85 -7.88 -6.67
CA THR A 168 9.53 -8.64 -7.72
C THR A 168 10.50 -9.65 -7.11
N ALA A 169 11.35 -9.21 -6.17
CA ALA A 169 12.32 -10.07 -5.50
C ALA A 169 11.65 -11.26 -4.78
N VAL A 170 10.54 -11.02 -4.06
CA VAL A 170 9.85 -12.05 -3.27
C VAL A 170 9.01 -12.96 -4.15
N ILE A 171 8.19 -12.41 -5.05
CA ILE A 171 7.17 -13.16 -5.79
C ILE A 171 7.75 -13.81 -7.05
N VAL A 172 8.59 -13.10 -7.80
CA VAL A 172 9.12 -13.57 -9.09
C VAL A 172 10.45 -14.29 -8.91
N GLU A 173 11.36 -13.72 -8.12
CA GLU A 173 12.71 -14.26 -7.96
C GLU A 173 12.83 -15.26 -6.80
N GLY A 174 11.81 -15.38 -5.95
CA GLY A 174 11.79 -16.30 -4.81
C GLY A 174 12.81 -15.98 -3.72
N LYS A 175 13.29 -14.73 -3.66
CA LYS A 175 14.23 -14.28 -2.63
C LYS A 175 13.52 -14.20 -1.28
N LYS A 176 14.23 -14.61 -0.23
CA LYS A 176 13.79 -14.38 1.15
C LYS A 176 14.19 -12.96 1.55
N VAL A 177 13.24 -12.04 1.48
CA VAL A 177 13.38 -10.71 2.07
C VAL A 177 12.74 -10.78 3.45
N THR A 178 13.51 -10.49 4.50
CA THR A 178 12.95 -10.39 5.86
C THR A 178 12.18 -9.09 6.01
N GLU A 179 11.26 -9.04 6.96
CA GLU A 179 10.54 -7.82 7.30
C GLU A 179 11.52 -6.68 7.64
N GLU A 180 12.53 -6.96 8.47
CA GLU A 180 13.61 -6.00 8.80
C GLU A 180 14.33 -5.44 7.56
N GLN A 181 14.63 -6.28 6.57
CA GLN A 181 15.27 -5.84 5.32
C GLN A 181 14.35 -4.93 4.51
N ALA A 182 13.06 -5.26 4.39
CA ALA A 182 12.09 -4.42 3.70
C ALA A 182 11.94 -3.06 4.40
N LEU A 183 11.84 -3.05 5.73
CA LEU A 183 11.73 -1.81 6.52
C LEU A 183 12.99 -0.95 6.42
N SER A 184 14.18 -1.57 6.39
CA SER A 184 15.45 -0.88 6.18
C SER A 184 15.55 -0.21 4.80
N LEU A 185 15.06 -0.89 3.76
CA LEU A 185 14.97 -0.31 2.40
C LEU A 185 14.02 0.90 2.37
N ILE A 186 12.87 0.80 3.04
CA ILE A 186 11.90 1.90 3.16
C ILE A 186 12.52 3.10 3.90
N ASP A 187 13.16 2.90 5.05
CA ASP A 187 13.84 3.99 5.79
C ASP A 187 14.89 4.69 4.93
N ARG A 188 15.75 3.90 4.27
CA ARG A 188 16.78 4.43 3.37
C ARG A 188 16.16 5.24 2.23
N ALA A 189 15.17 4.68 1.54
CA ALA A 189 14.56 5.32 0.39
C ALA A 189 13.86 6.64 0.78
N ILE A 190 13.17 6.67 1.92
CA ILE A 190 12.53 7.90 2.45
C ILE A 190 13.58 8.96 2.81
N ARG A 191 14.65 8.55 3.47
CA ARG A 191 15.74 9.47 3.84
C ARG A 191 16.42 10.06 2.62
N ASP A 192 16.74 9.24 1.63
CA ASP A 192 17.37 9.67 0.38
C ASP A 192 16.43 10.59 -0.42
N ALA A 193 15.15 10.21 -0.58
CA ALA A 193 14.16 10.97 -1.35
C ALA A 193 13.81 12.34 -0.74
N THR A 194 13.94 12.49 0.58
CA THR A 194 13.64 13.75 1.29
C THR A 194 14.89 14.58 1.63
N ASN A 195 16.07 14.14 1.15
CA ASN A 195 17.36 14.76 1.46
C ASN A 195 17.58 14.89 2.98
N GLY A 196 17.28 13.81 3.71
CA GLY A 196 17.45 13.67 5.15
C GLY A 196 16.41 14.40 6.01
N ARG A 197 15.38 15.02 5.43
CA ARG A 197 14.33 15.72 6.18
C ARG A 197 13.44 14.77 6.98
N LEU A 198 13.26 13.54 6.50
CA LEU A 198 12.57 12.47 7.18
C LEU A 198 13.50 11.29 7.47
N GLY A 199 13.17 10.50 8.49
CA GLY A 199 13.85 9.25 8.85
C GLY A 199 14.63 9.31 10.17
N GLY A 200 15.22 10.46 10.53
CA GLY A 200 15.85 10.66 11.86
C GLY A 200 14.84 11.13 12.92
N PRO A 201 15.20 11.10 14.23
CA PRO A 201 14.37 11.67 15.31
C PRO A 201 14.03 13.14 15.09
N ALA A 202 12.86 13.59 15.55
CA ALA A 202 12.44 14.98 15.51
C ALA A 202 12.28 15.51 16.94
N LYS A 203 12.51 16.80 17.13
CA LYS A 203 12.25 17.44 18.43
C LYS A 203 10.72 17.45 18.66
N PRO A 204 10.22 17.11 19.86
CA PRO A 204 8.82 17.36 20.18
C PRO A 204 8.55 18.87 20.09
N GLN A 205 7.34 19.23 19.62
CA GLN A 205 6.84 20.60 19.65
C GLN A 205 6.49 21.02 21.08
#